data_AF-A0A3D6BRX4-F1
#
_entry.id   AF-A0A3D6BRX4-F1
#
_cell.length_a   1.000
_cell.length_b   1.000
_cell.length_c   1.000
_cell.angle_alpha   90.00
_cell.angle_beta   90.00
_cell.angle_gamma   90.00
#
_symmetry.space_group_name_H-M   'P 1'
#
loop_
_entity.id
_entity.type
_entity.pdbx_description
1 polymer ?
#
loop_
_entity_poly.entity_id
_entity_poly.type
_entity_poly.pdbx_seq_one_letter_code
_entity_poly.pdbx_strand_id
1 'polypeptide(L)'
;MKKLCAILFLLLSTISSINGQNKYKLKDIISYNKLVYDMEHNSSSEIYSLTENDIFNLIKNSNKDYHLIYSFATWCRPCREFFPEVLQLIKMRKNVELYIILIEKDNSKQ
;
A
#
# COMPACT_ATOMS: atom_id res chain seq x y z
N MET A 1 -39.88 -19.53 15.19
CA MET A 1 -38.43 -19.86 15.29
C MET A 1 -37.72 -20.13 13.96
N LYS A 2 -38.36 -19.97 12.78
CA LYS A 2 -37.70 -20.17 11.47
C LYS A 2 -37.26 -18.87 10.76
N LYS A 3 -37.74 -17.71 11.21
CA LYS A 3 -37.38 -16.39 10.64
C LYS A 3 -36.15 -15.74 11.28
N LEU A 4 -35.72 -16.19 12.46
CA LEU A 4 -34.57 -15.64 13.17
C LEU A 4 -33.22 -16.15 12.61
N CYS A 5 -33.19 -17.38 12.08
CA CYS A 5 -31.97 -17.95 11.48
C CYS A 5 -31.65 -17.35 10.09
N ALA A 6 -32.65 -16.89 9.34
CA ALA A 6 -32.45 -16.28 8.03
C ALA A 6 -31.78 -14.89 8.11
N ILE A 7 -31.99 -14.17 9.21
CA ILE A 7 -31.38 -12.86 9.46
C ILE A 7 -29.91 -13.02 9.90
N LEU A 8 -29.58 -14.11 10.60
CA LEU A 8 -28.21 -14.39 11.04
C LEU A 8 -27.28 -14.76 9.87
N PHE A 9 -27.81 -15.36 8.80
CA PHE A 9 -27.03 -15.72 7.61
C PHE A 9 -26.72 -14.53 6.69
N LEU A 10 -27.52 -13.45 6.75
CA LEU A 10 -27.31 -12.23 5.95
C LEU A 10 -26.24 -11.29 6.51
N LEU A 11 -25.81 -11.48 7.76
CA LEU A 11 -24.80 -10.64 8.41
C LEU A 11 -23.36 -11.14 8.21
N LEU A 12 -23.15 -12.38 7.74
CA LEU A 12 -21.81 -12.95 7.56
C LEU A 12 -21.19 -12.78 6.17
N SER A 13 -21.90 -12.22 5.17
CA SER A 13 -21.40 -12.10 3.81
C SER A 13 -20.63 -10.81 3.49
N THR A 14 -20.38 -9.93 4.48
CA THR A 14 -19.66 -8.66 4.25
C THR A 14 -18.22 -8.62 4.74
N ILE A 15 -17.66 -9.74 5.22
CA ILE A 15 -16.23 -9.79 5.60
C ILE A 15 -15.47 -10.67 4.63
N SER A 16 -15.47 -10.28 3.37
CA SER A 16 -14.51 -10.76 2.38
C SER A 16 -13.89 -9.54 1.72
N SER A 17 -12.78 -9.09 2.29
CA SER A 17 -11.63 -8.44 1.65
C SER A 17 -10.83 -7.70 2.73
N ILE A 18 -9.96 -8.42 3.43
CA ILE A 18 -8.74 -7.81 3.96
C ILE A 18 -7.62 -8.36 3.08
N ASN A 19 -7.51 -7.85 1.86
CA ASN A 19 -6.20 -7.82 1.23
C ASN A 19 -5.47 -6.66 1.89
N GLY A 20 -4.67 -6.99 2.88
CA GLY A 20 -3.90 -6.04 3.67
C GLY A 20 -2.86 -5.35 2.82
N GLN A 21 -3.24 -4.26 2.14
CA GLN A 21 -2.28 -3.19 1.94
C GLN A 21 -2.18 -2.45 3.27
N ASN A 22 -0.99 -2.44 3.85
CA ASN A 22 -0.72 -1.66 5.05
C ASN A 22 -0.90 -0.17 4.70
N LYS A 23 -2.03 0.42 5.09
CA LYS A 23 -2.29 1.86 4.92
C LYS A 23 -1.57 2.61 6.04
N TYR A 24 -0.30 2.95 5.83
CA TYR A 24 0.46 3.74 6.79
C TYR A 24 -0.15 5.15 6.91
N LYS A 25 -0.55 5.56 8.12
CA LYS A 25 -0.99 6.94 8.35
C LYS A 25 0.24 7.83 8.43
N LEU A 26 0.10 9.10 8.02
CA LEU A 26 1.20 10.07 7.99
C LEU A 26 1.93 10.27 9.34
N LYS A 27 1.28 9.93 10.46
CA LYS A 27 1.90 9.92 11.80
C LYS A 27 2.90 8.77 11.98
N ASP A 28 2.73 7.66 11.25
CA ASP A 28 3.63 6.49 11.27
C ASP A 28 4.88 6.73 10.39
N ILE A 29 4.77 7.59 9.37
CA ILE A 29 5.85 8.03 8.46
C ILE A 29 6.95 8.85 9.19
N ILE A 30 6.74 9.23 10.46
CA ILE A 30 7.73 10.00 11.23
C ILE A 30 9.04 9.23 11.43
N SER A 31 9.03 7.89 11.35
CA SER A 31 10.26 7.08 11.34
C SER A 31 10.49 6.45 9.96
N TYR A 32 11.16 7.20 9.06
CA TYR A 32 11.62 6.70 7.76
C TYR A 32 12.34 5.35 7.88
N ASN A 33 13.21 5.21 8.88
CA ASN A 33 13.94 3.96 9.13
C ASN A 33 13.01 2.80 9.48
N LYS A 34 11.93 3.04 10.24
CA LYS A 34 10.93 2.00 10.54
C LYS A 34 10.19 1.58 9.27
N LEU A 35 9.81 2.54 8.42
CA LEU A 35 9.13 2.23 7.17
C LEU A 35 10.02 1.39 6.24
N VAL A 36 11.31 1.73 6.13
CA VAL A 36 12.29 0.93 5.37
C VAL A 36 12.46 -0.46 5.99
N TYR A 37 12.61 -0.55 7.31
CA TYR A 37 12.70 -1.81 8.02
C TYR A 37 11.47 -2.71 7.80
N ASP A 38 10.27 -2.15 7.87
CA ASP A 38 9.01 -2.86 7.63
C ASP A 38 8.93 -3.36 6.17
N MET A 39 9.37 -2.56 5.19
CA MET A 39 9.43 -2.99 3.78
C MET A 39 10.48 -4.09 3.54
N GLU A 40 11.56 -4.12 4.32
CA GLU A 40 12.61 -5.15 4.23
C GLU A 40 12.22 -6.46 4.91
N HIS A 41 11.49 -6.41 6.02
CA HIS A 41 11.26 -7.58 6.88
C HIS A 41 9.82 -8.09 6.88
N ASN A 42 8.87 -7.29 6.40
CA ASN A 42 7.45 -7.62 6.38
C ASN A 42 6.92 -7.79 4.95
N SER A 43 7.81 -8.10 3.99
CA SER A 43 7.50 -8.45 2.61
C SER A 43 6.91 -9.86 2.49
N SER A 44 6.04 -10.28 3.43
CA SER A 44 5.17 -11.44 3.24
C SER A 44 4.07 -11.15 2.20
N SER A 45 4.39 -10.37 1.18
CA SER A 45 3.56 -10.16 0.02
C SER A 45 3.83 -11.32 -0.92
N GLU A 46 2.84 -12.19 -1.10
CA GLU A 46 2.69 -12.89 -2.38
C GLU A 46 2.99 -11.87 -3.49
N ILE A 47 3.90 -12.20 -4.41
CA ILE A 47 4.27 -11.32 -5.53
C ILE A 47 3.01 -11.13 -6.38
N TYR A 48 2.22 -10.11 -6.08
CA TYR A 48 1.08 -9.73 -6.90
C TYR A 48 1.61 -8.85 -8.03
N SER A 49 1.48 -9.35 -9.26
CA SER A 49 1.68 -8.53 -10.45
C SER A 49 0.63 -7.41 -10.45
N LEU A 50 1.06 -6.17 -10.26
CA LEU A 50 0.18 -5.00 -10.38
C LEU A 50 -0.23 -4.85 -11.84
N THR A 51 -1.54 -4.95 -12.10
CA THR A 51 -2.11 -4.69 -13.42
C THR A 51 -2.51 -3.23 -13.58
N GLU A 52 -2.71 -2.80 -14.82
CA GLU A 52 -3.27 -1.48 -15.14
C GLU A 52 -4.61 -1.24 -14.43
N ASN A 53 -5.47 -2.26 -14.35
CA ASN A 53 -6.75 -2.17 -13.66
C ASN A 53 -6.61 -1.96 -12.16
N ASP A 54 -5.59 -2.56 -11.52
CA ASP A 54 -5.33 -2.36 -10.10
C ASP A 54 -4.97 -0.91 -9.82
N ILE A 55 -4.10 -0.33 -10.65
CA ILE A 55 -3.73 1.08 -10.56
C ILE A 55 -4.95 1.99 -10.78
N PHE A 56 -5.76 1.71 -11.80
CA PHE A 56 -6.98 2.48 -12.05
C PHE A 56 -7.97 2.40 -10.89
N ASN A 57 -8.15 1.22 -10.31
CA ASN A 57 -9.05 1.04 -9.18
C ASN A 57 -8.55 1.78 -7.93
N LEU A 58 -7.23 1.80 -7.69
CA LEU A 58 -6.63 2.57 -6.59
C LEU A 58 -6.91 4.07 -6.75
N ILE A 59 -6.69 4.60 -7.95
CA ILE A 59 -6.93 6.01 -8.27
C ILE A 59 -8.42 6.36 -8.16
N LYS A 60 -9.29 5.55 -8.77
CA LYS A 60 -10.74 5.80 -8.81
C LYS A 60 -11.39 5.81 -7.42
N ASN A 61 -10.88 5.01 -6.48
CA ASN A 61 -11.43 4.90 -5.13
C ASN A 61 -10.85 5.93 -4.15
N SER A 62 -9.89 6.73 -4.58
CA SER A 62 -9.32 7.80 -3.78
C SER A 62 -10.16 9.07 -3.84
N ASN A 63 -10.13 9.85 -2.76
CA ASN A 63 -10.73 11.18 -2.69
C ASN A 63 -9.71 12.32 -2.85
N LYS A 64 -8.51 11.99 -3.35
CA LYS A 64 -7.43 12.96 -3.59
C LYS A 64 -7.45 13.42 -5.05
N ASP A 65 -7.05 14.66 -5.27
CA ASP A 65 -7.00 15.26 -6.60
C ASP A 65 -5.83 14.72 -7.43
N TYR A 66 -4.75 14.34 -6.75
CA TYR A 66 -3.50 13.90 -7.35
C TYR A 66 -3.00 12.60 -6.72
N HIS A 67 -2.33 11.79 -7.54
CA HIS A 67 -1.78 10.50 -7.15
C HIS A 67 -0.32 10.45 -7.56
N LEU A 68 0.56 10.19 -6.61
CA LEU A 68 1.98 9.95 -6.86
C LEU A 68 2.25 8.45 -6.75
N ILE A 69 2.63 7.84 -7.86
CA ILE A 69 3.08 6.46 -7.91
C ILE A 69 4.61 6.48 -7.84
N TYR A 70 5.19 5.85 -6.83
CA TYR A 70 6.62 5.87 -6.56
C TYR A 70 7.19 4.46 -6.48
N SER A 71 8.02 4.12 -7.46
CA SER A 71 8.75 2.85 -7.47
C SER A 71 9.91 2.88 -6.49
N PHE A 72 9.96 1.94 -5.56
CA PHE A 72 10.95 1.87 -4.51
C PHE A 72 11.54 0.47 -4.37
N ALA A 73 12.85 0.39 -4.21
CA ALA A 73 13.54 -0.86 -3.86
C ALA A 73 14.40 -0.62 -2.63
N THR A 74 14.33 -1.54 -1.67
CA THR A 74 15.09 -1.47 -0.41
C THR A 74 16.61 -1.50 -0.65
N TRP A 75 17.06 -2.26 -1.64
CA TRP A 75 18.45 -2.35 -2.07
C TRP A 75 18.92 -1.15 -2.92
N CYS A 76 18.01 -0.33 -3.45
CA CYS A 76 18.35 0.81 -4.30
C CYS A 76 18.77 2.02 -3.45
N ARG A 77 20.08 2.28 -3.38
CA ARG A 77 20.64 3.42 -2.65
C ARG A 77 20.04 4.78 -3.06
N PRO A 78 20.02 5.18 -4.35
CA PRO A 78 19.44 6.48 -4.72
C PRO A 78 17.95 6.58 -4.38
N CYS A 79 17.21 5.46 -4.47
CA CYS A 79 15.80 5.42 -4.08
C CYS A 79 15.62 5.72 -2.58
N ARG A 80 16.47 5.16 -1.72
CA ARG A 80 16.50 5.44 -0.27
C ARG A 80 16.89 6.88 0.04
N GLU A 81 17.90 7.41 -0.64
CA GLU A 81 18.38 8.78 -0.41
C GLU A 81 17.33 9.83 -0.83
N PHE A 82 16.57 9.58 -1.89
CA PHE A 82 15.55 10.51 -2.39
C PHE A 82 14.19 10.39 -1.68
N PHE A 83 13.87 9.23 -1.10
CA PHE A 83 12.55 8.99 -0.53
C PHE A 83 12.13 9.96 0.61
N PRO A 84 13.02 10.44 1.49
CA PRO A 84 12.68 11.49 2.46
C PRO A 84 12.05 12.75 1.82
N GLU A 85 12.55 13.17 0.65
CA GLU A 85 12.02 14.33 -0.08
C GLU A 85 10.61 14.05 -0.61
N VAL A 86 10.35 12.83 -1.08
CA VAL A 86 9.02 12.38 -1.51
C VAL A 86 8.04 12.45 -0.33
N LEU A 87 8.45 11.95 0.85
CA LEU A 87 7.62 12.01 2.06
C LEU A 87 7.36 13.46 2.49
N GLN A 88 8.34 14.35 2.35
CA GLN A 88 8.17 15.77 2.63
C GLN A 88 7.17 16.43 1.66
N LEU A 89 7.24 16.11 0.37
CA LEU A 89 6.28 16.60 -0.63
C LEU A 89 4.85 16.22 -0.26
N ILE A 90 4.61 14.98 0.15
CA ILE A 90 3.27 14.48 0.54
C ILE A 90 2.80 15.13 1.85
N LYS A 91 3.71 15.39 2.79
CA LYS A 91 3.39 16.16 4.01
C LYS A 91 2.95 17.59 3.67
N MET A 92 3.58 18.23 2.70
CA MET A 92 3.23 19.59 2.27
C MET A 92 1.97 19.66 1.40
N ARG A 93 1.68 18.61 0.62
CA ARG A 93 0.56 18.54 -0.32
C ARG A 93 -0.50 17.53 0.14
N LYS A 94 -1.43 17.99 0.98
CA LYS A 94 -2.51 17.15 1.53
C LYS A 94 -3.50 16.60 0.48
N ASN A 95 -3.51 17.13 -0.73
CA ASN A 95 -4.34 16.69 -1.85
C ASN A 95 -3.65 15.66 -2.76
N VAL A 96 -2.46 15.18 -2.38
CA VAL A 96 -1.75 14.10 -3.08
C VAL A 96 -1.83 12.82 -2.24
N GLU A 97 -2.20 11.70 -2.86
CA GLU A 97 -2.01 10.36 -2.29
C GLU A 97 -0.75 9.70 -2.84
N LEU A 98 0.06 9.06 -1.98
CA LEU A 98 1.27 8.34 -2.37
C LEU A 98 1.01 6.83 -2.40
N TYR A 99 1.33 6.20 -3.52
CA TYR A 99 1.38 4.75 -3.69
C TYR A 99 2.83 4.33 -3.91
N ILE A 100 3.32 3.39 -3.11
CA ILE A 100 4.69 2.89 -3.19
C ILE A 100 4.65 1.51 -3.84
N ILE A 101 5.30 1.37 -4.99
CA ILE A 101 5.46 0.08 -5.68
C ILE A 101 6.81 -0.50 -5.27
N LEU A 102 6.78 -1.60 -4.52
CA LEU A 102 8.00 -2.29 -4.10
C LEU A 102 8.57 -3.10 -5.28
N ILE A 103 9.82 -2.84 -5.62
CA ILE A 103 10.58 -3.60 -6.61
C ILE A 103 11.52 -4.54 -5.86
N GLU A 104 11.19 -5.83 -5.89
CA GLU A 104 12.06 -6.88 -5.40
C GLU A 104 13.11 -7.24 -6.45
N LYS A 105 14.28 -7.67 -5.99
CA LYS A 105 15.29 -8.24 -6.88
C LYS A 105 14.86 -9.65 -7.23
N ASP A 106 14.72 -9.94 -8.52
CA ASP A 106 14.49 -11.30 -9.00
C ASP A 106 15.70 -12.17 -8.65
N ASN A 107 15.56 -13.00 -7.60
CA ASN A 107 16.59 -13.91 -7.13
C ASN A 107 16.57 -15.26 -7.88
N SER A 108 15.68 -15.43 -8.88
CA SER A 108 15.55 -16.70 -9.64
C SER A 108 16.60 -16.91 -10.73
N LYS A 109 17.49 -15.94 -10.94
CA LYS A 109 18.53 -15.96 -12.00
C LYS A 109 19.96 -15.94 -11.45
N GLN A 110 20.22 -16.64 -10.35
CA GLN A 110 21.58 -16.83 -9.83
C GLN A 110 22.19 -18.15 -10.28
#